data_AF-Q90XJ1-F1
#
_entry.id   AF-Q90XJ1-F1
#
_cell.length_a   1.000
_cell.length_b   1.000
_cell.length_c   1.000
_cell.angle_alpha   90.00
_cell.angle_beta   90.00
_cell.angle_gamma   90.00
#
_symmetry.space_group_name_H-M   'P 1'
#
loop_
_entity.id
_entity.type
_entity.pdbx_description
1 polymer ?
#
loop_
_entity_poly.entity_id
_entity_poly.type
_entity_poly.pdbx_seq_one_letter_code
_entity_poly.pdbx_strand_id
1 'polypeptide(L)'
;ELNKPAMIFCSKGEEGHWVHALCMDLSEDLLVCLSQENTKYFCMDHMEVVQGLQTPPQKLLPVKHPPMKNQHRRVPIKLKMSPAKKSFLR
;
A
#
# COMPACT_ATOMS: atom_id res chain seq x y z
N GLU A 1 -11.32 -30.09 -14.38
CA GLU A 1 -11.82 -30.20 -12.98
C GLU A 1 -12.33 -31.61 -12.72
N LEU A 2 -12.01 -32.26 -11.58
CA LEU A 2 -12.44 -33.65 -11.36
C LEU A 2 -13.52 -33.83 -10.28
N ASN A 3 -13.60 -32.96 -9.25
CA ASN A 3 -14.67 -33.00 -8.23
C ASN A 3 -14.92 -31.66 -7.50
N LYS A 4 -14.15 -30.60 -7.81
CA LYS A 4 -14.25 -29.28 -7.18
C LYS A 4 -14.11 -28.21 -8.26
N PRO A 5 -14.95 -27.17 -8.24
CA PRO A 5 -14.85 -26.08 -9.20
C PRO A 5 -13.56 -25.30 -8.97
N ALA A 6 -13.00 -24.77 -10.06
CA ALA A 6 -11.87 -23.87 -10.00
C ALA A 6 -12.27 -22.55 -9.34
N MET A 7 -11.39 -22.05 -8.49
CA MET A 7 -11.61 -20.84 -7.69
C MET A 7 -10.45 -19.88 -7.87
N ILE A 8 -10.76 -18.59 -7.90
CA ILE A 8 -9.78 -17.51 -8.00
C ILE A 8 -9.99 -16.51 -6.86
N PHE A 9 -8.90 -15.94 -6.36
CA PHE A 9 -8.93 -14.98 -5.26
C PHE A 9 -9.08 -13.55 -5.78
N CYS A 10 -10.15 -12.87 -5.38
CA CYS A 10 -10.35 -11.45 -5.66
C CYS A 10 -9.70 -10.59 -4.58
N SER A 11 -8.69 -9.79 -4.97
CA SER A 11 -7.84 -9.00 -4.06
C SER A 11 -8.43 -7.64 -3.66
N LYS A 12 -9.73 -7.58 -3.35
CA LYS A 12 -10.41 -6.33 -2.97
C LYS A 12 -10.16 -5.99 -1.49
N GLY A 13 -9.51 -4.86 -1.22
CA GLY A 13 -9.37 -4.33 0.15
C GLY A 13 -8.44 -5.15 1.06
N GLU A 14 -8.64 -5.05 2.38
CA GLU A 14 -7.94 -5.86 3.39
C GLU A 14 -8.45 -7.31 3.48
N GLU A 15 -9.69 -7.55 3.07
CA GLU A 15 -10.36 -8.85 3.17
C GLU A 15 -10.86 -9.26 1.78
N GLY A 16 -9.93 -9.74 0.96
CA GLY A 16 -10.27 -10.35 -0.33
C GLY A 16 -11.11 -11.62 -0.13
N HIS A 17 -11.76 -12.08 -1.19
CA HIS A 17 -12.66 -13.23 -1.14
C HIS A 17 -12.43 -14.16 -2.32
N TRP A 18 -12.86 -15.40 -2.17
CA TRP A 18 -12.78 -16.42 -3.21
C TRP A 18 -14.04 -16.44 -4.05
N VAL A 19 -13.87 -16.52 -5.37
CA VAL A 19 -14.98 -16.66 -6.33
C VAL A 19 -14.74 -17.87 -7.22
N HIS A 20 -15.81 -18.49 -7.70
CA HIS A 20 -15.71 -19.52 -8.72
C HIS A 20 -15.28 -18.89 -10.05
N ALA A 21 -14.33 -19.53 -10.74
CA ALA A 21 -13.87 -19.07 -12.04
C ALA A 21 -14.99 -19.11 -13.09
N LEU A 22 -15.83 -20.15 -13.04
CA LEU A 22 -17.02 -20.32 -13.90
C LEU A 22 -18.06 -19.22 -13.70
N CYS A 23 -18.30 -18.75 -12.47
CA CYS A 23 -19.25 -17.67 -12.21
C CYS A 23 -18.78 -16.30 -12.71
N MET A 24 -17.49 -16.20 -13.04
CA MET A 24 -16.85 -14.99 -13.54
C MET A 24 -16.54 -15.07 -15.04
N ASP A 25 -17.09 -16.09 -15.74
CA ASP A 25 -16.86 -16.35 -17.16
C ASP A 25 -15.37 -16.41 -17.56
N LEU A 26 -14.49 -16.86 -16.64
CA LEU A 26 -13.07 -17.00 -16.92
C LEU A 26 -12.82 -18.29 -17.72
N SER A 27 -12.19 -18.16 -18.88
CA SER A 27 -11.72 -19.32 -19.65
C SER A 27 -10.58 -20.04 -18.93
N GLU A 28 -10.40 -21.33 -19.20
CA GLU A 28 -9.32 -22.12 -18.61
C GLU A 28 -7.95 -21.51 -18.92
N ASP A 29 -7.73 -21.06 -20.17
CA ASP A 29 -6.49 -20.41 -20.58
C ASP A 29 -6.19 -19.15 -19.75
N LEU A 30 -7.20 -18.30 -19.56
CA LEU A 30 -7.06 -17.07 -18.79
C LEU A 30 -6.81 -17.37 -17.31
N LEU A 31 -7.51 -18.37 -16.76
CA LEU A 31 -7.31 -18.79 -15.38
C LEU A 31 -5.89 -19.34 -15.16
N VAL A 32 -5.39 -20.13 -16.11
CA VAL A 32 -4.01 -20.63 -16.10
C VAL A 32 -3.02 -19.47 -16.17
N CYS A 33 -3.21 -18.50 -17.07
CA CYS A 33 -2.38 -17.31 -17.14
C CYS A 33 -2.36 -16.55 -15.80
N LEU A 34 -3.54 -16.28 -15.21
CA LEU A 34 -3.67 -15.57 -13.94
C LEU A 34 -3.08 -16.35 -12.76
N SER A 35 -3.05 -17.68 -12.82
CA SER A 35 -2.40 -18.51 -11.80
C SER A 35 -0.87 -18.48 -11.86
N GLN A 36 -0.33 -18.24 -13.05
CA GLN A 36 1.12 -18.16 -13.29
C GLN A 36 1.64 -16.74 -13.08
N GLU A 37 0.80 -15.75 -13.35
CA GLU A 37 1.13 -14.34 -13.23
C GLU A 37 0.88 -13.83 -11.79
N ASN A 38 1.79 -13.02 -11.24
CA ASN A 38 1.63 -12.44 -9.89
C ASN A 38 0.74 -11.18 -9.90
N THR A 39 -0.27 -11.15 -10.76
CA THR A 39 -1.19 -10.02 -10.93
C THR A 39 -2.42 -10.22 -10.08
N LYS A 40 -2.88 -9.14 -9.44
CA LYS A 40 -4.10 -9.16 -8.64
C LYS A 40 -5.34 -9.27 -9.54
N TYR A 41 -6.15 -10.29 -9.31
CA TYR A 41 -7.46 -10.42 -9.95
C TYR A 41 -8.54 -9.68 -9.14
N PHE A 42 -9.51 -9.10 -9.85
CA PHE A 42 -10.68 -8.44 -9.28
C PHE A 42 -11.93 -8.95 -10.00
N CYS A 43 -12.92 -9.46 -9.25
CA CYS A 43 -14.19 -9.91 -9.83
C CYS A 43 -15.04 -8.73 -10.33
N MET A 44 -16.08 -9.03 -11.11
CA MET A 44 -16.98 -8.04 -11.71
C MET A 44 -17.58 -7.08 -10.67
N ASP A 45 -17.93 -7.59 -9.50
CA ASP A 45 -18.48 -6.80 -8.37
C ASP A 45 -17.47 -5.77 -7.80
N HIS A 46 -16.19 -5.90 -8.14
CA HIS A 46 -15.11 -5.06 -7.62
C HIS A 46 -14.28 -4.38 -8.71
N MET A 47 -14.68 -4.45 -9.99
CA MET A 47 -13.95 -3.78 -11.09
C MET A 47 -13.98 -2.25 -11.02
N GLU A 48 -15.01 -1.65 -10.42
CA GLU A 48 -15.14 -0.18 -10.26
C GLU A 48 -13.93 0.44 -9.55
N VAL A 49 -13.22 -0.35 -8.75
CA VAL A 49 -12.08 0.03 -7.91
C VAL A 49 -10.82 0.24 -8.75
N VAL A 50 -10.69 -0.51 -9.84
CA VAL A 50 -9.58 -0.37 -10.79
C VAL A 50 -9.85 0.81 -11.74
N GLN A 51 -11.10 1.01 -12.14
CA GLN A 51 -11.46 2.15 -13.00
C GLN A 51 -11.39 3.50 -12.27
N GLY A 52 -11.68 3.55 -10.97
CA GLY A 52 -11.51 4.76 -10.15
C GLY A 52 -10.05 5.21 -9.95
N LEU A 53 -9.07 4.34 -10.25
CA LEU A 53 -7.63 4.66 -10.19
C LEU A 53 -7.06 5.09 -11.54
N GLN A 54 -7.81 4.97 -12.64
CA GLN A 54 -7.50 5.65 -13.90
C GLN A 54 -7.79 7.15 -13.72
N THR A 55 -6.89 7.84 -13.01
CA THR A 55 -6.83 9.29 -13.12
C THR A 55 -6.62 9.64 -14.59
N PRO A 56 -7.40 10.57 -15.18
CA PRO A 56 -7.13 11.07 -16.54
C PRO A 56 -5.65 11.45 -16.62
N PRO A 57 -4.94 11.26 -17.76
CA PRO A 57 -3.51 11.50 -17.84
C PRO A 57 -3.21 12.94 -17.44
N GLN A 58 -2.81 13.14 -16.19
CA GLN A 58 -2.62 14.47 -15.68
C GLN A 58 -1.28 14.94 -16.25
N LYS A 59 -1.32 15.89 -17.18
CA LYS A 59 -0.17 16.68 -17.61
C LYS A 59 0.29 17.60 -16.46
N LEU A 60 0.60 17.05 -15.29
CA LEU A 60 1.08 17.86 -14.18
C LEU A 60 2.55 18.17 -14.40
N LEU A 61 2.81 19.45 -14.61
CA LEU A 61 4.14 20.03 -14.53
C LEU A 61 4.79 19.62 -13.19
N PRO A 62 6.10 19.31 -13.17
CA PRO A 62 6.79 18.94 -11.95
C PRO A 62 6.60 20.02 -10.88
N VAL A 63 5.89 19.68 -9.80
CA VAL A 63 5.69 20.58 -8.67
C VAL A 63 7.05 20.79 -8.01
N LYS A 64 7.61 21.99 -8.16
CA LYS A 64 8.84 22.38 -7.48
C LYS A 64 8.54 22.55 -5.99
N HIS A 65 8.87 21.55 -5.19
CA HIS A 65 8.81 21.68 -3.74
C HIS A 65 9.99 22.56 -3.27
N PRO A 66 9.75 23.70 -2.58
CA PRO A 66 10.83 24.42 -1.94
C PRO A 66 11.39 23.59 -0.78
N PRO A 67 12.72 23.55 -0.59
CA PRO A 67 13.34 22.77 0.48
C PRO A 67 12.85 23.26 1.85
N MET A 68 12.40 22.32 2.67
CA MET A 68 11.96 22.61 4.04
C MET A 68 13.10 23.27 4.81
N LYS A 69 12.82 24.43 5.42
CA LYS A 69 13.79 25.16 6.25
C LYS A 69 14.15 24.30 7.46
N ASN A 70 15.43 23.92 7.56
CA ASN A 70 15.94 23.14 8.68
C ASN A 70 15.62 23.84 10.00
N GLN A 71 14.95 23.12 10.91
CA GLN A 71 14.75 23.60 12.28
C GLN A 71 16.12 23.83 12.91
N HIS A 72 16.32 25.05 13.41
CA HIS A 72 17.56 25.51 14.03
C HIS A 72 18.01 24.51 15.12
N ARG A 73 19.10 23.77 14.90
CA ARG A 73 19.71 22.92 15.93
C ARG A 73 20.00 23.80 17.14
N ARG A 74 19.27 23.61 18.24
CA ARG A 74 19.60 24.26 19.51
C ARG A 74 20.89 23.63 20.02
N VAL A 75 21.91 24.47 20.24
CA VAL A 75 23.21 24.08 20.77
C VAL A 75 23.00 23.43 22.15
N PRO A 76 23.71 22.34 22.50
CA PRO A 76 23.60 21.74 23.83
C PRO A 76 23.96 22.76 24.91
N ILE A 77 22.99 23.05 25.77
CA ILE A 77 23.13 23.98 26.90
C ILE A 77 24.10 23.33 27.90
N LYS A 78 25.31 23.90 28.04
CA LYS A 78 26.24 23.50 29.09
C LYS A 78 25.73 24.02 30.44
N LEU A 79 24.98 23.20 31.16
CA LEU A 79 24.57 23.47 32.54
C LEU A 79 25.81 23.46 33.45
N LYS A 80 26.30 24.65 33.83
CA LYS A 80 27.31 24.79 34.89
C LYS A 80 26.61 24.61 36.25
N MET A 81 26.64 23.39 36.78
CA MET A 81 26.24 23.13 38.17
C MET A 81 27.39 23.52 39.12
N SER A 82 27.07 24.23 40.20
CA SER A 82 28.03 24.49 41.28
C SER A 82 28.26 23.22 42.13
N PRO A 83 29.45 23.03 42.73
CA PRO A 83 29.80 21.81 43.48
C PRO A 83 28.78 21.44 44.57
N ALA A 84 28.16 22.43 45.22
CA ALA A 84 27.15 22.23 46.25
C ALA A 84 25.84 21.60 45.74
N LYS A 85 25.53 21.70 44.43
CA LYS A 85 24.33 21.06 43.84
C LYS A 85 24.58 19.64 43.33
N LYS A 86 25.83 19.17 43.31
CA LYS A 86 26.17 17.79 42.91
C LYS A 86 26.06 16.76 44.04
N SER A 87 26.08 17.19 45.31
CA SER A 87 26.02 16.27 46.45
C SER A 87 24.63 15.69 46.74
N PHE A 88 23.58 16.21 46.11
CA PHE A 88 22.19 15.74 46.29
C PHE A 88 21.79 14.62 45.31
N LEU A 89 22.70 14.16 44.46
CA LEU A 89 22.45 13.14 43.43
C LEU A 89 23.24 11.85 43.70
N ARG A 90 23.61 11.58 44.96
CA ARG A 90 24.29 10.34 45.35
C ARG A 90 23.28 9.23 45.62
#